data_AF-J4VPK9-F1
#
_entry.id   AF-J4VPK9-F1
#
_cell.length_a   1.000
_cell.length_b   1.000
_cell.length_c   1.000
_cell.angle_alpha   90.00
_cell.angle_beta   90.00
_cell.angle_gamma   90.00
#
_symmetry.space_group_name_H-M   'P 1'
#
loop_
_entity.id
_entity.type
_entity.pdbx_description
1 polymer ?
#
loop_
_entity_poly.entity_id
_entity_poly.type
_entity_poly.pdbx_seq_one_letter_code
_entity_poly.pdbx_strand_id
1 'polypeptide(L)'
;MDGINLKEGLKKHFGFDQFKGNQQEIIESILAGQDTFVLMPTGGGKSLCYQLPALLMPGTAVIISPLIALMKNQVDAVRGFCEEDTVAHFLNSSLSRTRLEEVKEDVRQGRTKLLYVAPESLHKKENIKLLQEIPISFYAVDEAHCISEWGHDFRPEYRRIRAIVTEIADRPIMALTATATPKVQHDIMKNLGMESAAVFQSSFNRPNLLYRIHPKTAESERDIVRYILSNPKKSGIVYCMRRTQVMNLTEVLQANGIKALPYHAGLDAKERAENQDAFIEERAEVIVATIAFGMGIDKPDVRYVIHFDMPKSLEGYYQETGRAGRDGGEGVCIAYYDHDDLEKLERFTKGKSVADQEIARALLRETADYAETSICRRSFLLNYFGERYEAENCGSCDNCLVPKTKVEAKELLVNLLEVVSSLKEKFNADYVIAVLRGETNSDIESFHHEELECFGSGQDHEESTWTTVIRQALIAGYLKKDVENYGLLKLTPAGKKFLKKPTSFKITDSDEMRRLRISQLVEGLVALESQRTRFSSLS
;
A
#
# COMPACT_ATOMS: atom_id res chain seq x y z
N MET A 1 -35.17 13.23 3.34
CA MET A 1 -33.98 13.26 2.48
C MET A 1 -34.33 13.30 0.98
N ASP A 2 -35.62 13.29 0.62
CA ASP A 2 -36.04 13.60 -0.75
C ASP A 2 -35.75 15.08 -1.05
N GLY A 3 -34.89 15.35 -2.04
CA GLY A 3 -34.59 16.70 -2.53
C GLY A 3 -33.11 17.12 -2.54
N ILE A 4 -32.18 16.30 -2.06
CA ILE A 4 -30.74 16.62 -2.16
C ILE A 4 -30.25 16.35 -3.59
N ASN A 5 -30.00 17.41 -4.36
CA ASN A 5 -29.38 17.29 -5.68
C ASN A 5 -27.85 17.22 -5.57
N LEU A 6 -27.30 16.01 -5.63
CA LEU A 6 -25.87 15.76 -5.49
C LEU A 6 -25.02 16.46 -6.55
N LYS A 7 -25.49 16.56 -7.79
CA LYS A 7 -24.75 17.23 -8.87
C LYS A 7 -24.65 18.74 -8.64
N GLU A 8 -25.74 19.33 -8.15
CA GLU A 8 -25.76 20.75 -7.79
C GLU A 8 -24.82 21.03 -6.60
N GLY A 9 -24.87 20.19 -5.56
CA GLY A 9 -23.95 20.28 -4.43
C GLY A 9 -22.48 20.13 -4.83
N LEU A 10 -22.18 19.16 -5.70
CA LEU A 10 -20.84 18.93 -6.24
C LEU A 10 -20.32 20.17 -6.98
N LYS A 11 -21.12 20.73 -7.88
CA LYS A 11 -20.75 21.92 -8.65
C LYS A 11 -20.61 23.15 -7.77
N LYS A 12 -21.53 23.35 -6.83
CA LYS A 12 -21.53 24.50 -5.92
C LYS A 12 -20.30 24.51 -5.00
N HIS A 13 -19.97 23.37 -4.39
CA HIS A 13 -18.93 23.31 -3.35
C HIS A 13 -17.54 22.94 -3.88
N PHE A 14 -17.45 22.23 -5.01
CA PHE A 14 -16.17 21.72 -5.52
C PHE A 14 -15.90 22.10 -6.98
N GLY A 15 -16.85 22.74 -7.67
CA GLY A 15 -16.69 23.16 -9.07
C GLY A 15 -16.64 22.02 -10.08
N PHE A 16 -16.88 20.77 -9.67
CA PHE A 16 -16.88 19.62 -10.58
C PHE A 16 -18.25 19.41 -11.22
N ASP A 17 -18.29 19.07 -12.51
CA ASP A 17 -19.54 18.79 -13.23
C ASP A 17 -19.99 17.31 -13.11
N GLN A 18 -19.07 16.40 -12.77
CA GLN A 18 -19.34 14.96 -12.73
C GLN A 18 -18.58 14.25 -11.60
N PHE A 19 -19.21 13.22 -11.04
CA PHE A 19 -18.57 12.27 -10.13
C PHE A 19 -17.63 11.32 -10.88
N LYS A 20 -16.60 10.84 -10.20
CA LYS A 20 -15.68 9.82 -10.70
C LYS A 20 -16.02 8.45 -10.11
N GLY A 21 -16.10 7.43 -10.95
CA GLY A 21 -16.35 6.05 -10.52
C GLY A 21 -17.57 5.96 -9.61
N ASN A 22 -17.43 5.26 -8.47
CA ASN A 22 -18.53 4.97 -7.56
C ASN A 22 -18.80 6.09 -6.52
N GLN A 23 -18.27 7.31 -6.73
CA GLN A 23 -18.39 8.40 -5.74
C GLN A 23 -19.84 8.75 -5.44
N GLN A 24 -20.71 8.77 -6.44
CA GLN A 24 -22.11 9.12 -6.25
C GLN A 24 -22.80 8.08 -5.37
N GLU A 25 -22.63 6.80 -5.67
CA GLU A 25 -23.24 5.68 -4.95
C GLU A 25 -22.74 5.60 -3.50
N ILE A 26 -21.46 5.88 -3.25
CA ILE A 26 -20.89 5.98 -1.90
C ILE A 26 -21.59 7.08 -1.09
N ILE A 27 -21.80 8.25 -1.71
CA ILE A 27 -22.43 9.39 -1.05
C ILE A 27 -23.92 9.11 -0.82
N GLU A 28 -24.61 8.50 -1.78
CA GLU A 28 -26.02 8.09 -1.63
C GLU A 28 -26.18 7.07 -0.48
N SER A 29 -25.26 6.13 -0.33
CA SER A 29 -25.26 5.14 0.77
C SER A 29 -25.22 5.82 2.15
N ILE A 30 -24.30 6.76 2.38
CA ILE A 30 -24.20 7.45 3.67
C ILE A 30 -25.39 8.39 3.90
N LEU A 31 -25.88 9.05 2.85
CA LEU A 31 -27.10 9.87 2.92
C LEU A 31 -28.34 9.02 3.24
N ALA A 32 -28.39 7.77 2.80
CA ALA A 32 -29.46 6.83 3.17
C ALA A 32 -29.36 6.30 4.61
N GLY A 33 -28.32 6.72 5.36
CA GLY A 33 -28.10 6.29 6.73
C GLY A 33 -27.45 4.90 6.85
N GLN A 34 -26.75 4.44 5.82
CA GLN A 34 -26.11 3.12 5.80
C GLN A 34 -24.62 3.22 6.14
N ASP A 35 -24.13 2.30 6.98
CA ASP A 35 -22.70 2.08 7.16
C ASP A 35 -22.07 1.74 5.80
N THR A 36 -20.92 2.33 5.52
CA THR A 36 -20.32 2.32 4.18
C THR A 36 -18.82 2.06 4.25
N PHE A 37 -18.34 0.99 3.62
CA PHE A 37 -16.91 0.71 3.47
C PHE A 37 -16.44 1.12 2.07
N VAL A 38 -15.37 1.91 2.01
CA VAL A 38 -14.83 2.50 0.78
C VAL A 38 -13.37 2.11 0.60
N LEU A 39 -13.09 1.34 -0.44
CA LEU A 39 -11.74 0.99 -0.87
C LEU A 39 -11.48 1.66 -2.22
N MET A 40 -10.71 2.74 -2.21
CA MET A 40 -10.41 3.52 -3.41
C MET A 40 -8.93 3.90 -3.41
N PRO A 41 -8.18 3.72 -4.51
CA PRO A 41 -6.75 4.03 -4.55
C PRO A 41 -6.46 5.50 -4.27
N THR A 42 -5.19 5.81 -3.98
CA THR A 42 -4.72 7.19 -3.81
C THR A 42 -5.03 8.02 -5.07
N GLY A 43 -5.53 9.25 -4.89
CA GLY A 43 -5.98 10.10 -6.00
C GLY A 43 -7.39 9.77 -6.53
N GLY A 44 -8.06 8.72 -6.03
CA GLY A 44 -9.42 8.36 -6.41
C GLY A 44 -10.52 9.33 -5.92
N GLY A 45 -10.17 10.38 -5.17
CA GLY A 45 -11.14 11.34 -4.63
C GLY A 45 -11.93 10.83 -3.43
N LYS A 46 -11.29 10.05 -2.53
CA LYS A 46 -11.89 9.55 -1.29
C LYS A 46 -12.45 10.66 -0.40
N SER A 47 -11.74 11.78 -0.27
CA SER A 47 -12.15 12.88 0.61
C SER A 47 -13.49 13.48 0.20
N LEU A 48 -13.78 13.55 -1.11
CA LEU A 48 -15.07 14.02 -1.61
C LEU A 48 -16.24 13.16 -1.08
N CYS A 49 -16.02 11.86 -0.92
CA CYS A 49 -17.05 10.92 -0.47
C CYS A 49 -17.58 11.23 0.94
N TYR A 50 -16.77 11.82 1.82
CA TYR A 50 -17.24 12.30 3.13
C TYR A 50 -17.44 13.82 3.17
N GLN A 51 -16.72 14.61 2.38
CA GLN A 51 -16.83 16.07 2.43
C GLN A 51 -18.15 16.58 1.87
N LEU A 52 -18.59 16.06 0.71
CA LEU A 52 -19.85 16.49 0.12
C LEU A 52 -21.06 16.16 1.01
N PRO A 53 -21.26 14.91 1.52
CA PRO A 53 -22.38 14.64 2.40
C PRO A 53 -22.31 15.42 3.72
N ALA A 54 -21.12 15.71 4.26
CA ALA A 54 -20.98 16.54 5.46
C ALA A 54 -21.53 17.97 5.26
N LEU A 55 -21.36 18.55 4.07
CA LEU A 55 -21.90 19.86 3.74
C LEU A 55 -23.42 19.83 3.49
N LEU A 56 -23.94 18.72 2.98
CA LEU A 56 -25.36 18.58 2.61
C LEU A 56 -26.27 18.13 3.76
N MET A 57 -25.77 17.30 4.68
CA MET A 57 -26.56 16.77 5.81
C MET A 57 -26.68 17.80 6.93
N PRO A 58 -27.77 17.81 7.72
CA PRO A 58 -27.83 18.59 8.95
C PRO A 58 -26.85 18.04 10.01
N GLY A 59 -26.32 18.91 10.87
CA GLY A 59 -25.37 18.55 11.91
C GLY A 59 -23.89 18.62 11.48
N THR A 60 -23.03 18.00 12.28
CA THR A 60 -21.58 17.95 12.06
C THR A 60 -21.14 16.52 11.73
N ALA A 61 -20.37 16.36 10.66
CA ALA A 61 -19.65 15.12 10.38
C ALA A 61 -18.33 15.11 11.16
N VAL A 62 -18.02 13.98 11.80
CA VAL A 62 -16.77 13.81 12.56
C VAL A 62 -15.82 12.92 11.76
N ILE A 63 -14.69 13.48 11.34
CA ILE A 63 -13.69 12.83 10.48
C ILE A 63 -12.51 12.42 11.34
N ILE A 64 -12.34 11.12 11.55
CA ILE A 64 -11.25 10.54 12.32
C ILE A 64 -10.10 10.22 11.36
N SER A 65 -8.93 10.81 11.59
CA SER A 65 -7.77 10.66 10.71
C SER A 65 -6.48 10.61 11.54
N PRO A 66 -5.42 9.89 11.12
CA PRO A 66 -4.24 9.71 11.96
C PRO A 66 -3.27 10.90 11.92
N LEU A 67 -3.45 11.82 10.97
CA LEU A 67 -2.42 12.78 10.61
C LEU A 67 -2.86 14.23 10.74
N ILE A 68 -2.28 14.91 11.74
CA ILE A 68 -2.49 16.33 12.00
C ILE A 68 -2.17 17.20 10.76
N ALA A 69 -1.07 16.91 10.07
CA ALA A 69 -0.68 17.67 8.87
C ALA A 69 -1.70 17.51 7.73
N LEU A 70 -2.24 16.30 7.54
CA LEU A 70 -3.27 16.05 6.54
C LEU A 70 -4.58 16.74 6.91
N MET A 71 -4.98 16.71 8.19
CA MET A 71 -6.18 17.41 8.65
C MET A 71 -6.11 18.91 8.35
N LYS A 72 -4.94 19.54 8.58
CA LYS A 72 -4.76 20.96 8.29
C LYS A 72 -4.97 21.23 6.79
N ASN A 73 -4.30 20.47 5.92
CA ASN A 73 -4.46 20.65 4.47
C ASN A 73 -5.91 20.44 4.00
N GLN A 74 -6.63 19.47 4.57
CA GLN A 74 -8.02 19.21 4.22
C GLN A 74 -8.97 20.32 4.74
N VAL A 75 -8.73 20.83 5.95
CA VAL A 75 -9.49 21.95 6.49
C VAL A 75 -9.24 23.21 5.67
N ASP A 76 -7.98 23.52 5.36
CA ASP A 76 -7.62 24.69 4.57
C ASP A 76 -8.21 24.60 3.15
N ALA A 77 -8.23 23.41 2.54
CA ALA A 77 -8.89 23.19 1.25
C ALA A 77 -10.41 23.44 1.34
N VAL A 78 -11.11 22.84 2.31
CA VAL A 78 -12.57 23.02 2.48
C VAL A 78 -12.92 24.49 2.74
N ARG A 79 -12.13 25.19 3.57
CA ARG A 79 -12.29 26.62 3.81
C ARG A 79 -12.06 27.46 2.56
N GLY A 80 -11.08 27.10 1.73
CA GLY A 80 -10.83 27.77 0.46
C GLY A 80 -12.01 27.70 -0.53
N PHE A 81 -12.90 26.72 -0.40
CA PHE A 81 -14.10 26.58 -1.22
C PHE A 81 -15.38 27.15 -0.58
N CYS A 82 -15.32 27.60 0.68
CA CYS A 82 -16.47 28.10 1.43
C CYS A 82 -16.29 29.58 1.78
N GLU A 83 -17.41 30.29 2.01
CA GLU A 83 -17.36 31.71 2.39
C GLU A 83 -16.95 31.91 3.86
N GLU A 84 -17.15 30.91 4.72
CA GLU A 84 -16.86 30.98 6.14
C GLU A 84 -15.82 29.93 6.57
N ASP A 85 -14.79 30.39 7.30
CA ASP A 85 -13.76 29.51 7.89
C ASP A 85 -14.31 28.54 8.94
N THR A 86 -15.49 28.84 9.50
CA THR A 86 -16.15 28.11 10.59
C THR A 86 -16.70 26.74 10.15
N VAL A 87 -16.84 26.54 8.83
CA VAL A 87 -17.42 25.33 8.22
C VAL A 87 -16.61 24.08 8.52
N ALA A 88 -15.28 24.21 8.61
CA ALA A 88 -14.38 23.08 8.87
C ALA A 88 -13.38 23.42 9.97
N HIS A 89 -13.19 22.52 10.92
CA HIS A 89 -12.17 22.63 11.96
C HIS A 89 -11.43 21.32 12.16
N PHE A 90 -10.27 21.39 12.81
CA PHE A 90 -9.58 20.23 13.35
C PHE A 90 -9.44 20.34 14.87
N LEU A 91 -9.44 19.21 15.57
CA LEU A 91 -9.34 19.10 17.02
C LEU A 91 -8.19 18.16 17.38
N ASN A 92 -7.06 18.73 17.78
CA ASN A 92 -5.88 17.98 18.19
C ASN A 92 -5.05 18.75 19.24
N SER A 93 -4.01 18.11 19.76
CA SER A 93 -3.14 18.64 20.81
C SER A 93 -2.21 19.79 20.38
N SER A 94 -2.13 20.11 19.09
CA SER A 94 -1.27 21.20 18.59
C SER A 94 -1.91 22.59 18.71
N LEU A 95 -3.21 22.66 18.98
CA LEU A 95 -3.93 23.93 19.11
C LEU A 95 -3.60 24.66 20.41
N SER A 96 -3.51 25.99 20.33
CA SER A 96 -3.47 26.84 21.52
C SER A 96 -4.81 26.78 22.26
N ARG A 97 -4.81 27.07 23.56
CA ARG A 97 -6.03 27.05 24.38
C ARG A 97 -7.11 27.99 23.84
N THR A 98 -6.74 29.17 23.38
CA THR A 98 -7.69 30.15 22.79
C THR A 98 -8.34 29.57 21.53
N ARG A 99 -7.54 29.03 20.60
CA ARG A 99 -8.05 28.45 19.36
C ARG A 99 -8.92 27.22 19.61
N LEU A 100 -8.57 26.43 20.62
CA LEU A 100 -9.35 25.27 21.03
C LEU A 100 -10.75 25.69 21.52
N GLU A 101 -10.86 26.74 22.33
CA GLU A 101 -12.17 27.22 22.80
C GLU A 101 -13.00 27.85 21.66
N GLU A 102 -12.37 28.57 20.72
CA GLU A 102 -13.04 29.04 19.51
C GLU A 102 -13.65 27.88 18.71
N VAL A 103 -12.87 26.83 18.45
CA VAL A 103 -13.33 25.62 17.74
C VAL A 103 -14.54 25.00 18.47
N LYS A 104 -14.46 24.86 19.80
CA LYS A 104 -15.56 24.28 20.59
C LYS A 104 -16.84 25.12 20.49
N GLU A 105 -16.71 26.44 20.50
CA GLU A 105 -17.85 27.34 20.40
C GLU A 105 -18.50 27.28 19.01
N ASP A 106 -17.69 27.31 17.94
CA ASP A 106 -18.20 27.17 16.56
C ASP A 106 -18.93 25.84 16.33
N VAL A 107 -18.42 24.77 16.94
CA VAL A 107 -19.04 23.43 16.94
C VAL A 107 -20.38 23.45 17.70
N ARG A 108 -20.44 24.01 18.92
CA ARG A 108 -21.69 24.09 19.70
C ARG A 108 -22.77 24.93 19.03
N GLN A 109 -22.37 26.00 18.34
CA GLN A 109 -23.29 26.85 17.61
C GLN A 109 -23.77 26.23 16.29
N GLY A 110 -23.26 25.05 15.91
CA GLY A 110 -23.65 24.36 14.69
C GLY A 110 -23.11 25.00 13.40
N ARG A 111 -22.11 25.89 13.51
CA ARG A 111 -21.44 26.50 12.36
C ARG A 111 -20.48 25.53 11.66
N THR A 112 -19.94 24.56 12.42
CA THR A 112 -19.03 23.55 11.89
C THR A 112 -19.76 22.37 11.25
N LYS A 113 -19.52 22.15 9.96
CA LYS A 113 -20.01 21.01 9.17
C LYS A 113 -19.04 19.82 9.19
N LEU A 114 -17.73 20.09 9.18
CA LEU A 114 -16.67 19.08 9.21
C LEU A 114 -15.75 19.29 10.41
N LEU A 115 -15.68 18.30 11.29
CA LEU A 115 -14.75 18.31 12.41
C LEU A 115 -13.75 17.16 12.27
N TYR A 116 -12.50 17.49 11.94
CA TYR A 116 -11.40 16.54 11.90
C TYR A 116 -10.88 16.28 13.31
N VAL A 117 -10.73 15.03 13.71
CA VAL A 117 -10.30 14.66 15.07
C VAL A 117 -9.23 13.58 14.99
N ALA A 118 -8.14 13.76 15.72
CA ALA A 118 -7.15 12.70 15.90
C ALA A 118 -7.74 11.60 16.81
N PRO A 119 -7.51 10.30 16.53
CA PRO A 119 -8.01 9.21 17.36
C PRO A 119 -7.75 9.46 18.85
N GLU A 120 -6.53 9.81 19.25
CA GLU A 120 -6.14 10.09 20.63
C GLU A 120 -6.96 11.23 21.26
N SER A 121 -7.36 12.21 20.45
CA SER A 121 -8.19 13.33 20.90
C SER A 121 -9.66 12.94 21.04
N LEU A 122 -10.18 12.04 20.19
CA LEU A 122 -11.55 11.52 20.31
C LEU A 122 -11.77 10.79 21.64
N HIS A 123 -10.74 10.14 22.18
CA HIS A 123 -10.81 9.38 23.43
C HIS A 123 -10.92 10.25 24.69
N LYS A 124 -10.69 11.55 24.58
CA LYS A 124 -10.73 12.45 25.74
C LYS A 124 -12.18 12.65 26.17
N LYS A 125 -12.48 12.40 27.45
CA LYS A 125 -13.82 12.56 28.03
C LYS A 125 -14.42 13.95 27.80
N GLU A 126 -13.61 14.99 27.78
CA GLU A 126 -14.06 16.36 27.46
C GLU A 126 -14.61 16.50 26.04
N ASN A 127 -13.99 15.82 25.06
CA ASN A 127 -14.41 15.87 23.66
C ASN A 127 -15.63 14.97 23.42
N ILE A 128 -15.70 13.81 24.10
CA ILE A 128 -16.90 12.96 24.07
C ILE A 128 -18.12 13.75 24.56
N LYS A 129 -18.01 14.45 25.70
CA LYS A 129 -19.09 15.30 26.22
C LYS A 129 -19.50 16.41 25.26
N LEU A 130 -18.53 17.11 24.67
CA LEU A 130 -18.80 18.13 23.66
C LEU A 130 -19.58 17.54 22.47
N LEU A 131 -19.18 16.38 21.97
CA LEU A 131 -19.83 15.76 20.81
C LEU A 131 -21.23 15.21 21.14
N GLN A 132 -21.49 14.85 22.40
CA GLN A 132 -22.83 14.49 22.89
C GLN A 132 -23.79 15.70 22.93
N GLU A 133 -23.27 16.93 23.01
CA GLU A 133 -24.07 18.17 23.04
C GLU A 133 -24.59 18.61 21.66
N ILE A 134 -24.06 18.03 20.57
CA ILE A 134 -24.33 18.49 19.20
C ILE A 134 -24.97 17.41 18.31
N PRO A 135 -25.73 17.81 17.28
CA PRO A 135 -26.24 16.86 16.29
C PRO A 135 -25.12 16.34 15.39
N ILE A 136 -24.78 15.06 15.53
CA ILE A 136 -23.84 14.38 14.63
C ILE A 136 -24.57 13.88 13.37
N SER A 137 -24.00 14.16 12.20
CA SER A 137 -24.50 13.66 10.91
C SER A 137 -24.11 12.20 10.69
N PHE A 138 -22.81 11.93 10.70
CA PHE A 138 -22.18 10.61 10.53
C PHE A 138 -20.70 10.68 10.96
N TYR A 139 -20.04 9.53 11.03
CA TYR A 139 -18.60 9.43 11.29
C TYR A 139 -17.87 8.96 10.04
N ALA A 140 -16.74 9.59 9.72
CA ALA A 140 -15.81 9.10 8.69
C ALA A 140 -14.51 8.64 9.36
N VAL A 141 -14.10 7.40 9.12
CA VAL A 141 -12.81 6.86 9.55
C VAL A 141 -11.90 6.82 8.34
N ASP A 142 -11.04 7.82 8.20
CA ASP A 142 -10.03 7.91 7.14
C ASP A 142 -8.80 7.06 7.51
N GLU A 143 -8.09 6.57 6.49
CA GLU A 143 -7.01 5.59 6.65
C GLU A 143 -7.37 4.42 7.56
N ALA A 144 -8.58 3.86 7.36
CA ALA A 144 -9.15 2.81 8.20
C ALA A 144 -8.25 1.55 8.32
N HIS A 145 -7.29 1.35 7.40
CA HIS A 145 -6.30 0.28 7.51
C HIS A 145 -5.48 0.32 8.82
N CYS A 146 -5.37 1.48 9.49
CA CYS A 146 -4.74 1.60 10.80
C CYS A 146 -5.39 0.74 11.91
N ILE A 147 -6.62 0.25 11.71
CA ILE A 147 -7.33 -0.63 12.65
C ILE A 147 -6.69 -2.03 12.73
N SER A 148 -6.18 -2.53 11.60
CA SER A 148 -5.67 -3.89 11.50
C SER A 148 -4.17 -3.92 11.82
N GLU A 149 -3.75 -4.90 12.61
CA GLU A 149 -2.32 -5.20 12.86
C GLU A 149 -1.61 -5.67 11.58
N TRP A 150 -2.39 -6.16 10.61
CA TRP A 150 -1.92 -6.52 9.28
C TRP A 150 -1.87 -5.31 8.33
N GLY A 151 -2.32 -4.14 8.79
CA GLY A 151 -2.11 -2.87 8.09
C GLY A 151 -0.69 -2.36 8.26
N HIS A 152 -0.21 -1.60 7.28
CA HIS A 152 1.16 -1.08 7.25
C HIS A 152 1.43 0.06 8.27
N ASP A 153 0.39 0.64 8.88
CA ASP A 153 0.47 1.68 9.92
C ASP A 153 -0.53 1.41 11.06
N PHE A 154 -0.43 0.24 11.71
CA PHE A 154 -1.31 -0.13 12.81
C PHE A 154 -1.26 0.86 13.99
N ARG A 155 -2.45 1.25 14.48
CA ARG A 155 -2.64 2.17 15.62
C ARG A 155 -3.67 1.61 16.60
N PRO A 156 -3.28 1.25 17.84
CA PRO A 156 -4.20 0.67 18.82
C PRO A 156 -5.44 1.52 19.12
N GLU A 157 -5.33 2.85 19.03
CA GLU A 157 -6.43 3.79 19.28
C GLU A 157 -7.58 3.63 18.30
N TYR A 158 -7.31 3.18 17.08
CA TYR A 158 -8.36 2.95 16.07
C TYR A 158 -9.32 1.83 16.46
N ARG A 159 -8.84 0.81 17.21
CA ARG A 159 -9.68 -0.33 17.63
C ARG A 159 -10.81 0.05 18.59
N ARG A 160 -10.74 1.23 19.20
CA ARG A 160 -11.74 1.74 20.15
C ARG A 160 -12.75 2.69 19.51
N ILE A 161 -12.60 3.02 18.22
CA ILE A 161 -13.47 3.98 17.52
C ILE A 161 -14.94 3.58 17.66
N ARG A 162 -15.30 2.31 17.37
CA ARG A 162 -16.71 1.87 17.44
C ARG A 162 -17.35 2.11 18.81
N ALA A 163 -16.65 1.75 19.89
CA ALA A 163 -17.14 1.94 21.24
C ALA A 163 -17.38 3.43 21.55
N ILE A 164 -16.44 4.29 21.15
CA ILE A 164 -16.49 5.73 21.42
C ILE A 164 -17.60 6.42 20.61
N VAL A 165 -17.72 6.13 19.31
CA VAL A 165 -18.76 6.75 18.49
C VAL A 165 -20.17 6.32 18.94
N THR A 166 -20.31 5.08 19.41
CA THR A 166 -21.56 4.59 20.03
C THR A 166 -21.88 5.32 21.34
N GLU A 167 -20.87 5.65 22.16
CA GLU A 167 -21.02 6.45 23.38
C GLU A 167 -21.41 7.91 23.08
N ILE A 168 -20.88 8.48 21.99
CA ILE A 168 -21.19 9.86 21.57
C ILE A 168 -22.61 9.95 21.03
N ALA A 169 -22.88 9.26 19.92
CA ALA A 169 -24.17 9.22 19.25
C ALA A 169 -24.14 8.11 18.20
N ASP A 170 -25.02 7.12 18.30
CA ASP A 170 -25.11 6.04 17.32
C ASP A 170 -25.57 6.58 15.94
N ARG A 171 -24.62 6.65 15.00
CA ARG A 171 -24.79 7.23 13.66
C ARG A 171 -23.98 6.42 12.64
N PRO A 172 -24.33 6.51 11.34
CA PRO A 172 -23.65 5.78 10.29
C PRO A 172 -22.14 6.03 10.28
N ILE A 173 -21.36 4.98 9.98
CA ILE A 173 -19.91 5.02 9.86
C ILE A 173 -19.51 4.79 8.40
N MET A 174 -18.72 5.72 7.86
CA MET A 174 -18.00 5.55 6.60
C MET A 174 -16.54 5.22 6.89
N ALA A 175 -16.07 4.03 6.53
CA ALA A 175 -14.66 3.64 6.66
C ALA A 175 -13.97 3.73 5.29
N LEU A 176 -12.90 4.51 5.17
CA LEU A 176 -12.19 4.75 3.92
C LEU A 176 -10.72 4.36 4.01
N THR A 177 -10.20 3.69 2.99
CA THR A 177 -8.76 3.41 2.88
C THR A 177 -8.31 3.28 1.42
N ALA A 178 -7.03 3.57 1.18
CA ALA A 178 -6.41 3.38 -0.13
C ALA A 178 -5.88 1.97 -0.38
N THR A 179 -5.47 1.30 0.70
CA THR A 179 -4.73 0.05 0.66
C THR A 179 -5.29 -0.87 1.74
N ALA A 180 -6.06 -1.86 1.30
CA ALA A 180 -6.51 -2.93 2.17
C ALA A 180 -6.50 -4.23 1.37
N THR A 181 -5.78 -5.22 1.87
CA THR A 181 -5.94 -6.61 1.43
C THR A 181 -7.29 -7.14 1.94
N PRO A 182 -7.79 -8.28 1.41
CA PRO A 182 -9.02 -8.89 1.92
C PRO A 182 -9.02 -9.13 3.44
N LYS A 183 -7.85 -9.43 4.02
CA LYS A 183 -7.65 -9.56 5.47
C LYS A 183 -7.84 -8.24 6.19
N VAL A 184 -7.14 -7.21 5.76
CA VAL A 184 -7.25 -5.87 6.36
C VAL A 184 -8.70 -5.35 6.27
N GLN A 185 -9.36 -5.55 5.13
CA GLN A 185 -10.78 -5.19 4.98
C GLN A 185 -11.67 -5.92 5.99
N HIS A 186 -11.52 -7.25 6.11
CA HIS A 186 -12.30 -8.03 7.07
C HIS A 186 -12.08 -7.55 8.51
N ASP A 187 -10.84 -7.29 8.90
CA ASP A 187 -10.50 -6.80 10.23
C ASP A 187 -11.12 -5.41 10.51
N ILE A 188 -11.09 -4.49 9.54
CA ILE A 188 -11.75 -3.18 9.64
C ILE A 188 -13.25 -3.36 9.88
N MET A 189 -13.90 -4.14 9.02
CA MET A 189 -15.35 -4.32 9.06
C MET A 189 -15.80 -4.95 10.39
N LYS A 190 -15.08 -5.97 10.85
CA LYS A 190 -15.34 -6.63 12.13
C LYS A 190 -15.13 -5.70 13.32
N ASN A 191 -14.03 -4.94 13.34
CA ASN A 191 -13.73 -4.06 14.47
C ASN A 191 -14.68 -2.86 14.57
N LEU A 192 -15.13 -2.33 13.43
CA LEU A 192 -16.12 -1.26 13.38
C LEU A 192 -17.56 -1.76 13.51
N GLY A 193 -17.79 -3.07 13.58
CA GLY A 193 -19.12 -3.68 13.69
C GLY A 193 -20.00 -3.38 12.47
N MET A 194 -19.41 -3.38 11.27
CA MET A 194 -20.02 -2.94 10.02
C MET A 194 -20.08 -4.07 8.97
N GLU A 195 -20.32 -5.30 9.41
CA GLU A 195 -20.35 -6.51 8.55
C GLU A 195 -21.47 -6.47 7.49
N SER A 196 -22.54 -5.71 7.76
CA SER A 196 -23.66 -5.48 6.84
C SER A 196 -23.54 -4.18 6.03
N ALA A 197 -22.39 -3.49 6.08
CA ALA A 197 -22.18 -2.24 5.37
C ALA A 197 -22.22 -2.40 3.85
N ALA A 198 -22.58 -1.33 3.16
CA ALA A 198 -22.39 -1.23 1.72
C ALA A 198 -20.88 -1.17 1.41
N VAL A 199 -20.38 -2.11 0.58
CA VAL A 199 -18.96 -2.24 0.24
C VAL A 199 -18.73 -1.72 -1.17
N PHE A 200 -17.94 -0.64 -1.28
CA PHE A 200 -17.54 -0.07 -2.56
C PHE A 200 -16.03 -0.26 -2.75
N GLN A 201 -15.67 -1.05 -3.77
CA GLN A 201 -14.28 -1.31 -4.13
C GLN A 201 -14.01 -0.78 -5.54
N SER A 202 -13.05 0.13 -5.66
CA SER A 202 -12.48 0.52 -6.95
C SER A 202 -11.27 -0.34 -7.27
N SER A 203 -10.99 -0.49 -8.56
CA SER A 203 -9.81 -1.20 -9.02
C SER A 203 -8.52 -0.54 -8.48
N PHE A 204 -7.57 -1.38 -8.08
CA PHE A 204 -6.19 -1.02 -7.77
C PHE A 204 -5.34 -0.85 -9.04
N ASN A 205 -5.92 -1.08 -10.22
CA ASN A 205 -5.17 -0.99 -11.46
C ASN A 205 -4.90 0.47 -11.84
N ARG A 206 -3.60 0.82 -11.91
CA ARG A 206 -3.11 2.10 -12.40
C ARG A 206 -2.42 1.91 -13.76
N PRO A 207 -3.17 1.82 -14.88
CA PRO A 207 -2.61 1.42 -16.18
C PRO A 207 -1.54 2.37 -16.70
N ASN A 208 -1.54 3.62 -16.24
CA ASN A 208 -0.57 4.65 -16.59
C ASN A 208 0.79 4.51 -15.87
N LEU A 209 0.92 3.58 -14.91
CA LEU A 209 2.16 3.34 -14.18
C LEU A 209 2.97 2.20 -14.79
N LEU A 210 4.26 2.45 -15.02
CA LEU A 210 5.26 1.48 -15.44
C LEU A 210 6.07 1.00 -14.23
N TYR A 211 6.05 -0.31 -13.95
CA TYR A 211 6.79 -0.88 -12.81
C TYR A 211 8.10 -1.55 -13.25
N ARG A 212 9.21 -1.20 -12.60
CA ARG A 212 10.54 -1.80 -12.81
C ARG A 212 11.22 -2.09 -11.47
N ILE A 213 11.84 -3.26 -11.35
CA ILE A 213 12.74 -3.56 -10.24
C ILE A 213 14.13 -3.83 -10.80
N HIS A 214 15.13 -3.15 -10.24
CA HIS A 214 16.54 -3.30 -10.57
C HIS A 214 17.30 -3.91 -9.40
N PRO A 215 18.31 -4.75 -9.65
CA PRO A 215 19.25 -5.15 -8.61
C PRO A 215 19.93 -3.91 -8.03
N LYS A 216 20.04 -3.86 -6.71
CA LYS A 216 20.79 -2.81 -6.03
C LYS A 216 22.28 -3.16 -6.05
N THR A 217 23.10 -2.25 -6.53
CA THR A 217 24.55 -2.41 -6.70
C THR A 217 25.25 -1.14 -6.25
N ALA A 218 26.59 -1.15 -6.26
CA ALA A 218 27.38 0.05 -6.02
C ALA A 218 27.12 1.17 -7.05
N GLU A 219 26.53 0.86 -8.22
CA GLU A 219 26.20 1.86 -9.25
C GLU A 219 24.79 2.45 -9.11
N SER A 220 23.96 1.95 -8.19
CA SER A 220 22.54 2.34 -8.12
C SER A 220 22.33 3.85 -7.94
N GLU A 221 23.15 4.53 -7.15
CA GLU A 221 23.07 6.00 -7.01
C GLU A 221 23.37 6.71 -8.33
N ARG A 222 24.35 6.21 -9.08
CA ARG A 222 24.72 6.75 -10.39
C ARG A 222 23.62 6.52 -11.42
N ASP A 223 22.96 5.37 -11.37
CA ASP A 223 21.82 5.07 -12.24
C ASP A 223 20.62 5.98 -11.97
N ILE A 224 20.36 6.31 -10.71
CA ILE A 224 19.33 7.31 -10.34
C ILE A 224 19.67 8.67 -10.93
N VAL A 225 20.92 9.14 -10.76
CA VAL A 225 21.37 10.41 -11.35
C VAL A 225 21.19 10.40 -12.87
N ARG A 226 21.65 9.35 -13.56
CA ARG A 226 21.51 9.20 -15.02
C ARG A 226 20.04 9.22 -15.45
N TYR A 227 19.17 8.51 -14.73
CA TYR A 227 17.74 8.44 -15.03
C TYR A 227 17.07 9.82 -14.90
N ILE A 228 17.35 10.55 -13.81
CA ILE A 228 16.80 11.87 -13.56
C ILE A 228 17.27 12.87 -14.63
N LEU A 229 18.57 12.89 -14.93
CA LEU A 229 19.13 13.77 -15.97
C LEU A 229 18.58 13.46 -17.38
N SER A 230 18.22 12.20 -17.66
CA SER A 230 17.57 11.80 -18.91
C SER A 230 16.09 12.20 -18.98
N ASN A 231 15.53 12.71 -17.89
CA ASN A 231 14.13 13.13 -17.75
C ASN A 231 14.04 14.60 -17.27
N PRO A 232 14.61 15.56 -18.01
CA PRO A 232 14.63 16.96 -17.59
C PRO A 232 13.20 17.50 -17.43
N LYS A 233 13.00 18.40 -16.47
CA LYS A 233 11.71 19.06 -16.17
C LYS A 233 10.58 18.10 -15.71
N LYS A 234 10.90 16.86 -15.37
CA LYS A 234 9.93 15.93 -14.79
C LYS A 234 10.11 15.90 -13.27
N SER A 235 9.04 16.16 -12.53
CA SER A 235 9.09 16.05 -11.07
C SER A 235 9.13 14.59 -10.63
N GLY A 236 9.87 14.31 -9.55
CA GLY A 236 9.93 12.96 -9.01
C GLY A 236 10.25 12.87 -7.52
N ILE A 237 10.00 11.68 -6.97
CA ILE A 237 10.24 11.38 -5.56
C ILE A 237 11.22 10.22 -5.48
N VAL A 238 12.22 10.32 -4.60
CA VAL A 238 13.18 9.25 -4.32
C VAL A 238 13.04 8.84 -2.86
N TYR A 239 12.57 7.62 -2.61
CA TYR A 239 12.40 7.06 -1.27
C TYR A 239 13.65 6.32 -0.80
N CYS A 240 14.07 6.63 0.42
CA CYS A 240 15.12 5.95 1.18
C CYS A 240 14.60 5.57 2.57
N MET A 241 15.16 4.52 3.17
CA MET A 241 14.77 4.09 4.51
C MET A 241 15.32 4.97 5.62
N ARG A 242 16.56 5.46 5.46
CA ARG A 242 17.31 6.15 6.52
C ARG A 242 17.43 7.64 6.25
N ARG A 243 17.37 8.44 7.31
CA ARG A 243 17.52 9.91 7.22
C ARG A 243 18.89 10.31 6.68
N THR A 244 19.94 9.63 7.11
CA THR A 244 21.30 9.88 6.63
C THR A 244 21.43 9.65 5.13
N GLN A 245 20.76 8.62 4.61
CA GLN A 245 20.74 8.29 3.19
C GLN A 245 19.95 9.29 2.36
N VAL A 246 18.84 9.81 2.90
CA VAL A 246 18.12 10.93 2.30
C VAL A 246 19.04 12.14 2.12
N MET A 247 19.79 12.51 3.17
CA MET A 247 20.73 13.63 3.10
C MET A 247 21.84 13.38 2.08
N ASN A 248 22.53 12.24 2.18
CA ASN A 248 23.63 11.89 1.28
C ASN A 248 23.19 11.86 -0.19
N LEU A 249 22.07 11.20 -0.50
CA LEU A 249 21.59 11.12 -1.88
C LEU A 249 21.12 12.49 -2.39
N THR A 250 20.55 13.34 -1.52
CA THR A 250 20.23 14.73 -1.89
C THR A 250 21.48 15.49 -2.31
N GLU A 251 22.56 15.40 -1.53
CA GLU A 251 23.85 16.04 -1.84
C GLU A 251 24.43 15.53 -3.16
N VAL A 252 24.37 14.21 -3.41
CA VAL A 252 24.81 13.60 -4.67
C VAL A 252 24.02 14.15 -5.86
N LEU A 253 22.69 14.26 -5.75
CA LEU A 253 21.84 14.82 -6.80
C LEU A 253 22.17 16.30 -7.06
N GLN A 254 22.32 17.10 -5.99
CA GLN A 254 22.66 18.51 -6.08
C GLN A 254 24.05 18.74 -6.71
N ALA A 255 25.04 17.92 -6.36
CA ALA A 255 26.37 17.97 -6.95
C ALA A 255 26.37 17.68 -8.47
N ASN A 256 25.35 16.98 -8.96
CA ASN A 256 25.13 16.72 -10.39
C ASN A 256 24.17 17.75 -11.05
N GLY A 257 23.88 18.86 -10.38
CA GLY A 257 23.07 19.96 -10.93
C GLY A 257 21.56 19.73 -10.88
N ILE A 258 21.08 18.71 -10.17
CA ILE A 258 19.65 18.41 -10.02
C ILE A 258 19.09 19.24 -8.87
N LYS A 259 17.95 19.89 -9.07
CA LYS A 259 17.22 20.64 -8.03
C LYS A 259 16.51 19.69 -7.07
N ALA A 260 17.28 19.04 -6.20
CA ALA A 260 16.78 18.10 -5.21
C ALA A 260 16.71 18.73 -3.80
N LEU A 261 15.68 18.38 -3.03
CA LEU A 261 15.54 18.76 -1.62
C LEU A 261 15.27 17.53 -0.74
N PRO A 262 15.74 17.52 0.53
CA PRO A 262 15.50 16.41 1.44
C PRO A 262 14.15 16.57 2.14
N TYR A 263 13.52 15.45 2.51
CA TYR A 263 12.35 15.45 3.37
C TYR A 263 12.33 14.24 4.32
N HIS A 264 12.44 14.51 5.62
CA HIS A 264 12.28 13.47 6.63
C HIS A 264 11.85 14.04 7.98
N ALA A 265 11.32 13.20 8.87
CA ALA A 265 10.83 13.61 10.19
C ALA A 265 11.89 14.20 11.15
N GLY A 266 13.18 14.16 10.79
CA GLY A 266 14.26 14.84 11.52
C GLY A 266 14.47 16.31 11.16
N LEU A 267 13.86 16.81 10.07
CA LEU A 267 13.89 18.23 9.70
C LEU A 267 12.90 19.00 10.58
N ASP A 268 13.18 20.28 10.81
CA ASP A 268 12.25 21.13 11.54
C ASP A 268 10.93 21.31 10.77
N ALA A 269 9.87 21.70 11.47
CA ALA A 269 8.54 21.80 10.86
C ALA A 269 8.44 22.88 9.77
N LYS A 270 9.24 23.95 9.87
CA LYS A 270 9.27 25.05 8.93
C LYS A 270 9.98 24.63 7.64
N GLU A 271 11.17 24.03 7.77
CA GLU A 271 11.94 23.48 6.65
C GLU A 271 11.17 22.41 5.89
N ARG A 272 10.46 21.51 6.59
CA ARG A 272 9.58 20.52 5.92
C ARG A 272 8.49 21.17 5.09
N ALA A 273 7.83 22.21 5.64
CA ALA A 273 6.80 22.94 4.90
C ALA A 273 7.42 23.65 3.68
N GLU A 274 8.54 24.36 3.86
CA GLU A 274 9.22 25.07 2.78
C GLU A 274 9.69 24.14 1.64
N ASN A 275 10.22 22.95 1.97
CA ASN A 275 10.64 21.97 0.97
C ASN A 275 9.43 21.33 0.25
N GLN A 276 8.34 21.09 0.96
CA GLN A 276 7.10 20.60 0.36
C GLN A 276 6.51 21.64 -0.61
N ASP A 277 6.43 22.90 -0.18
CA ASP A 277 5.94 24.00 -1.00
C ASP A 277 6.84 24.20 -2.23
N ALA A 278 8.16 24.12 -2.06
CA ALA A 278 9.11 24.18 -3.17
C ALA A 278 8.88 23.09 -4.22
N PHE A 279 8.49 21.88 -3.81
CA PHE A 279 8.18 20.79 -4.73
C PHE A 279 6.84 20.97 -5.43
N ILE A 280 5.81 21.45 -4.70
CA ILE A 280 4.49 21.73 -5.26
C ILE A 280 4.56 22.87 -6.28
N GLU A 281 5.28 23.94 -5.96
CA GLU A 281 5.50 25.14 -6.78
C GLU A 281 6.58 24.97 -7.86
N GLU A 282 7.11 23.76 -8.05
CA GLU A 282 8.12 23.41 -9.08
C GLU A 282 9.47 24.17 -8.93
N ARG A 283 9.74 24.75 -7.76
CA ARG A 283 11.06 25.29 -7.40
C ARG A 283 12.09 24.18 -7.21
N ALA A 284 11.64 23.01 -6.76
CA ALA A 284 12.41 21.77 -6.70
C ALA A 284 11.85 20.73 -7.68
N GLU A 285 12.74 20.04 -8.40
CA GLU A 285 12.39 18.99 -9.34
C GLU A 285 12.26 17.63 -8.65
N VAL A 286 13.08 17.40 -7.62
CA VAL A 286 13.14 16.12 -6.93
C VAL A 286 13.03 16.29 -5.43
N ILE A 287 12.24 15.45 -4.79
CA ILE A 287 12.28 15.27 -3.34
C ILE A 287 12.89 13.91 -3.02
N VAL A 288 13.96 13.92 -2.23
CA VAL A 288 14.50 12.69 -1.63
C VAL A 288 13.92 12.58 -0.22
N ALA A 289 13.32 11.45 0.12
CA ALA A 289 12.56 11.36 1.35
C ALA A 289 12.53 9.99 2.01
N THR A 290 12.22 10.00 3.31
CA THR A 290 11.70 8.79 3.97
C THR A 290 10.18 8.71 3.78
N ILE A 291 9.56 7.64 4.30
CA ILE A 291 8.10 7.45 4.35
C ILE A 291 7.31 8.63 4.96
N ALA A 292 8.00 9.53 5.66
CA ALA A 292 7.41 10.77 6.19
C ALA A 292 6.88 11.69 5.07
N PHE A 293 7.48 11.64 3.87
CA PHE A 293 7.00 12.38 2.70
C PHE A 293 5.94 11.54 1.99
N GLY A 294 4.71 11.66 2.45
CA GLY A 294 3.69 10.82 1.86
C GLY A 294 2.29 11.36 2.04
N MET A 295 1.64 10.96 3.11
CA MET A 295 0.23 11.21 3.31
C MET A 295 -0.07 12.72 3.27
N GLY A 296 -0.91 13.16 2.33
CA GLY A 296 -1.32 14.55 2.16
C GLY A 296 -0.62 15.38 1.08
N ILE A 297 0.30 14.80 0.32
CA ILE A 297 0.85 15.45 -0.87
C ILE A 297 -0.07 15.16 -2.04
N ASP A 298 -0.49 16.23 -2.72
CA ASP A 298 -1.34 16.19 -3.90
C ASP A 298 -0.75 16.98 -5.06
N LYS A 299 0.45 16.59 -5.49
CA LYS A 299 1.03 17.04 -6.77
C LYS A 299 0.57 16.09 -7.88
N PRO A 300 -0.26 16.53 -8.85
CA PRO A 300 -0.88 15.63 -9.83
C PRO A 300 0.13 15.06 -10.85
N ASP A 301 1.23 15.78 -11.06
CA ASP A 301 2.14 15.62 -12.19
C ASP A 301 3.51 15.00 -11.81
N VAL A 302 3.56 14.21 -10.73
CA VAL A 302 4.77 13.42 -10.39
C VAL A 302 4.98 12.34 -11.47
N ARG A 303 6.13 12.37 -12.14
CA ARG A 303 6.42 11.50 -13.30
C ARG A 303 7.19 10.25 -12.96
N TYR A 304 7.92 10.25 -11.85
CA TYR A 304 8.59 9.05 -11.38
C TYR A 304 8.65 8.98 -9.87
N VAL A 305 8.58 7.75 -9.37
CA VAL A 305 8.84 7.39 -7.98
C VAL A 305 9.94 6.34 -7.99
N ILE A 306 11.05 6.65 -7.32
CA ILE A 306 12.21 5.77 -7.23
C ILE A 306 12.34 5.32 -5.78
N HIS A 307 12.40 4.01 -5.55
CA HIS A 307 12.74 3.43 -4.26
C HIS A 307 14.19 2.99 -4.30
N PHE A 308 15.08 3.73 -3.64
CA PHE A 308 16.46 3.27 -3.48
C PHE A 308 16.55 2.09 -2.49
N ASP A 309 15.58 2.01 -1.58
CA ASP A 309 15.38 0.86 -0.70
C ASP A 309 13.94 0.35 -0.87
N MET A 310 13.79 -0.96 -1.05
CA MET A 310 12.48 -1.59 -1.20
C MET A 310 11.65 -1.45 0.09
N PRO A 311 10.38 -0.98 0.05
CA PRO A 311 9.56 -0.80 1.25
C PRO A 311 9.38 -2.06 2.10
N LYS A 312 8.93 -1.92 3.34
CA LYS A 312 8.74 -3.08 4.26
C LYS A 312 7.50 -3.92 3.93
N SER A 313 6.59 -3.38 3.12
CA SER A 313 5.35 -4.05 2.73
C SER A 313 4.91 -3.58 1.35
N LEU A 314 4.08 -4.38 0.69
CA LEU A 314 3.52 -4.04 -0.63
C LEU A 314 2.46 -2.95 -0.55
N GLU A 315 1.78 -2.78 0.58
CA GLU A 315 0.87 -1.64 0.81
C GLU A 315 1.64 -0.33 0.80
N GLY A 316 2.76 -0.26 1.52
CA GLY A 316 3.62 0.93 1.50
C GLY A 316 4.13 1.21 0.09
N TYR A 317 4.67 0.19 -0.59
CA TYR A 317 5.11 0.31 -1.97
C TYR A 317 4.02 0.79 -2.93
N TYR A 318 2.81 0.23 -2.83
CA TYR A 318 1.68 0.63 -3.67
C TYR A 318 1.21 2.06 -3.37
N GLN A 319 1.15 2.45 -2.09
CA GLN A 319 0.76 3.81 -1.69
C GLN A 319 1.77 4.86 -2.18
N GLU A 320 3.07 4.55 -2.08
CA GLU A 320 4.18 5.41 -2.50
C GLU A 320 4.27 5.54 -4.02
N THR A 321 4.24 4.41 -4.74
CA THR A 321 4.23 4.41 -6.22
C THR A 321 2.97 5.06 -6.80
N GLY A 322 1.82 4.93 -6.13
CA GLY A 322 0.56 5.55 -6.50
C GLY A 322 0.57 7.09 -6.49
N ARG A 323 1.65 7.73 -6.02
CA ARG A 323 1.88 9.17 -6.12
C ARG A 323 2.23 9.62 -7.52
N ALA A 324 2.82 8.74 -8.34
CA ALA A 324 3.08 9.06 -9.73
C ALA A 324 1.78 9.11 -10.55
N GLY A 325 1.75 9.95 -11.58
CA GLY A 325 0.74 9.92 -12.63
C GLY A 325 -0.70 10.13 -12.17
N ARG A 326 -0.95 10.97 -11.15
CA ARG A 326 -2.32 11.21 -10.65
C ARG A 326 -3.20 11.96 -11.66
N ASP A 327 -2.58 12.76 -12.52
CA ASP A 327 -3.18 13.37 -13.70
C ASP A 327 -3.58 12.37 -14.81
N GLY A 328 -3.27 11.08 -14.65
CA GLY A 328 -3.47 10.04 -15.65
C GLY A 328 -2.37 9.98 -16.72
N GLY A 329 -1.40 10.90 -16.67
CA GLY A 329 -0.20 10.87 -17.50
C GLY A 329 0.77 9.75 -17.10
N GLU A 330 1.83 9.56 -17.88
CA GLU A 330 2.83 8.53 -17.62
C GLU A 330 3.47 8.69 -16.24
N GLY A 331 3.58 7.58 -15.50
CA GLY A 331 4.33 7.49 -14.25
C GLY A 331 5.27 6.29 -14.27
N VAL A 332 6.53 6.48 -13.93
CA VAL A 332 7.52 5.39 -13.88
C VAL A 332 7.91 5.09 -12.44
N CYS A 333 7.76 3.84 -12.04
CA CYS A 333 8.06 3.34 -10.71
C CYS A 333 9.28 2.43 -10.79
N ILE A 334 10.41 2.86 -10.21
CA ILE A 334 11.66 2.10 -10.20
C ILE A 334 11.98 1.74 -8.76
N ALA A 335 12.20 0.47 -8.44
CA ALA A 335 12.77 0.10 -7.14
C ALA A 335 14.09 -0.63 -7.29
N TYR A 336 15.03 -0.31 -6.41
CA TYR A 336 16.26 -1.06 -6.24
C TYR A 336 16.08 -2.10 -5.14
N TYR A 337 16.48 -3.32 -5.43
CA TYR A 337 16.30 -4.47 -4.56
C TYR A 337 17.61 -5.18 -4.28
N ASP A 338 17.89 -5.40 -2.99
CA ASP A 338 18.92 -6.30 -2.48
C ASP A 338 18.26 -7.27 -1.50
N HIS A 339 18.56 -8.56 -1.64
CA HIS A 339 18.06 -9.59 -0.74
C HIS A 339 18.57 -9.36 0.69
N ASP A 340 19.84 -8.99 0.84
CA ASP A 340 20.47 -8.78 2.14
C ASP A 340 19.88 -7.59 2.89
N ASP A 341 19.35 -6.59 2.17
CA ASP A 341 18.70 -5.43 2.78
C ASP A 341 17.37 -5.81 3.44
N LEU A 342 16.59 -6.73 2.84
CA LEU A 342 15.37 -7.23 3.47
C LEU A 342 15.66 -8.12 4.69
N GLU A 343 16.69 -8.99 4.63
CA GLU A 343 17.09 -9.77 5.81
C GLU A 343 17.52 -8.88 6.98
N LYS A 344 18.24 -7.78 6.70
CA LYS A 344 18.60 -6.81 7.73
C LYS A 344 17.35 -6.21 8.38
N LEU A 345 16.30 -5.91 7.62
CA LEU A 345 15.02 -5.40 8.13
C LEU A 345 14.32 -6.40 9.05
N GLU A 346 14.37 -7.68 8.72
CA GLU A 346 13.82 -8.73 9.57
C GLU A 346 14.51 -8.73 10.94
N ARG A 347 15.83 -8.56 10.98
CA ARG A 347 16.60 -8.49 12.25
C ARG A 347 16.20 -7.30 13.12
N PHE A 348 15.69 -6.20 12.55
CA PHE A 348 15.18 -5.05 13.31
C PHE A 348 13.83 -5.30 13.99
N THR A 349 13.18 -6.45 13.73
CA THR A 349 11.95 -6.85 14.43
C THR A 349 12.23 -7.54 15.77
N LYS A 350 13.50 -7.90 16.03
CA LYS A 350 13.94 -8.52 17.29
C LYS A 350 13.63 -7.58 18.47
N GLY A 351 12.89 -8.09 19.46
CA GLY A 351 12.46 -7.35 20.66
C GLY A 351 10.99 -6.93 20.65
N LYS A 352 10.26 -7.12 19.54
CA LYS A 352 8.80 -7.03 19.51
C LYS A 352 8.14 -8.33 20.00
N SER A 353 6.81 -8.34 20.16
CA SER A 353 6.07 -9.56 20.46
C SER A 353 6.26 -10.63 19.37
N VAL A 354 6.05 -11.90 19.69
CA VAL A 354 6.17 -13.00 18.71
C VAL A 354 5.21 -12.77 17.52
N ALA A 355 3.97 -12.36 17.80
CA ALA A 355 2.98 -12.06 16.77
C ALA A 355 3.42 -10.92 15.84
N ASP A 356 3.97 -9.83 16.38
CA ASP A 356 4.46 -8.70 15.56
C ASP A 356 5.64 -9.11 14.66
N GLN A 357 6.51 -10.00 15.16
CA GLN A 357 7.64 -10.52 14.39
C GLN A 357 7.14 -11.40 13.22
N GLU A 358 6.14 -12.24 13.46
CA GLU A 358 5.54 -13.09 12.43
C GLU A 358 4.84 -12.25 11.34
N ILE A 359 4.07 -11.23 11.73
CA ILE A 359 3.43 -10.30 10.78
C ILE A 359 4.49 -9.58 9.94
N ALA A 360 5.54 -9.06 10.58
CA ALA A 360 6.59 -8.34 9.87
C ALA A 360 7.36 -9.25 8.91
N ARG A 361 7.66 -10.49 9.29
CA ARG A 361 8.26 -11.50 8.40
C ARG A 361 7.38 -11.77 7.19
N ALA A 362 6.09 -11.95 7.41
CA ALA A 362 5.14 -12.18 6.34
C ALA A 362 5.13 -11.01 5.33
N LEU A 363 5.03 -9.77 5.80
CA LEU A 363 5.01 -8.58 4.92
C LEU A 363 6.32 -8.41 4.14
N LEU A 364 7.47 -8.64 4.80
CA LEU A 364 8.78 -8.59 4.14
C LEU A 364 8.90 -9.67 3.07
N ARG A 365 8.39 -10.87 3.34
CA ARG A 365 8.39 -11.96 2.38
C ARG A 365 7.54 -11.65 1.15
N GLU A 366 6.32 -11.13 1.31
CA GLU A 366 5.50 -10.73 0.15
C GLU A 366 6.20 -9.66 -0.71
N THR A 367 6.96 -8.77 -0.06
CA THR A 367 7.77 -7.77 -0.76
C THR A 367 8.93 -8.40 -1.53
N ALA A 368 9.66 -9.34 -0.92
CA ALA A 368 10.70 -10.11 -1.60
C ALA A 368 10.13 -10.86 -2.80
N ASP A 369 9.00 -11.55 -2.59
CA ASP A 369 8.28 -12.30 -3.61
C ASP A 369 7.93 -11.43 -4.82
N TYR A 370 7.44 -10.21 -4.58
CA TYR A 370 7.15 -9.25 -5.64
C TYR A 370 8.42 -8.76 -6.34
N ALA A 371 9.51 -8.48 -5.62
CA ALA A 371 10.75 -8.00 -6.21
C ALA A 371 11.35 -9.05 -7.15
N GLU A 372 11.34 -10.31 -6.73
CA GLU A 372 11.99 -11.44 -7.41
C GLU A 372 11.14 -12.14 -8.46
N THR A 373 9.83 -11.87 -8.48
CA THR A 373 8.92 -12.52 -9.42
C THR A 373 9.31 -12.25 -10.88
N SER A 374 9.09 -13.26 -11.71
CA SER A 374 9.14 -13.19 -13.17
C SER A 374 7.76 -13.04 -13.82
N ILE A 375 6.71 -13.07 -12.99
CA ILE A 375 5.32 -12.87 -13.41
C ILE A 375 5.09 -11.38 -13.65
N CYS A 376 4.08 -11.04 -14.45
CA CYS A 376 3.63 -9.65 -14.59
C CYS A 376 3.48 -8.98 -13.21
N ARG A 377 4.24 -7.91 -12.96
CA ARG A 377 4.24 -7.18 -11.68
C ARG A 377 2.87 -6.61 -11.34
N ARG A 378 2.17 -6.10 -12.36
CA ARG A 378 0.80 -5.59 -12.22
C ARG A 378 -0.15 -6.70 -11.77
N SER A 379 -0.11 -7.86 -12.42
CA SER A 379 -0.93 -9.00 -12.03
C SER A 379 -0.64 -9.46 -10.60
N PHE A 380 0.63 -9.42 -10.17
CA PHE A 380 1.01 -9.76 -8.80
C PHE A 380 0.42 -8.76 -7.79
N LEU A 381 0.61 -7.45 -8.01
CA LEU A 381 0.08 -6.41 -7.11
C LEU A 381 -1.44 -6.47 -7.00
N LEU A 382 -2.14 -6.62 -8.12
CA LEU A 382 -3.61 -6.72 -8.10
C LEU A 382 -4.07 -7.96 -7.34
N ASN A 383 -3.45 -9.13 -7.59
CA ASN A 383 -3.81 -10.36 -6.90
C ASN A 383 -3.57 -10.26 -5.40
N TYR A 384 -2.48 -9.59 -4.98
CA TYR A 384 -2.18 -9.32 -3.57
C TYR A 384 -3.30 -8.52 -2.88
N PHE A 385 -3.88 -7.53 -3.55
CA PHE A 385 -5.02 -6.77 -3.06
C PHE A 385 -6.38 -7.45 -3.29
N GLY A 386 -6.40 -8.69 -3.76
CA GLY A 386 -7.63 -9.46 -4.01
C GLY A 386 -8.31 -9.17 -5.35
N GLU A 387 -7.66 -8.44 -6.25
CA GLU A 387 -8.14 -8.14 -7.59
C GLU A 387 -7.48 -9.06 -8.64
N ARG A 388 -8.28 -9.69 -9.50
CA ARG A 388 -7.72 -10.50 -10.58
C ARG A 388 -7.47 -9.63 -11.82
N TYR A 389 -6.24 -9.66 -12.30
CA TYR A 389 -5.91 -9.10 -13.62
C TYR A 389 -6.15 -10.17 -14.70
N GLU A 390 -6.96 -9.87 -15.71
CA GLU A 390 -7.36 -10.85 -16.72
C GLU A 390 -6.31 -11.07 -17.80
N ALA A 391 -5.50 -10.05 -18.11
CA ALA A 391 -4.49 -10.14 -19.15
C ALA A 391 -3.18 -10.76 -18.63
N GLU A 392 -2.57 -11.64 -19.43
CA GLU A 392 -1.27 -12.25 -19.07
C GLU A 392 -0.11 -11.24 -19.10
N ASN A 393 -0.22 -10.19 -19.92
CA ASN A 393 0.82 -9.19 -20.12
C ASN A 393 0.19 -7.80 -20.02
N CYS A 394 0.72 -6.96 -19.12
CA CYS A 394 0.20 -5.61 -18.90
C CYS A 394 0.80 -4.52 -19.81
N GLY A 395 1.80 -4.85 -20.63
CA GLY A 395 2.53 -3.93 -21.51
C GLY A 395 3.35 -2.85 -20.80
N SER A 396 3.39 -2.86 -19.46
CA SER A 396 3.84 -1.73 -18.62
C SER A 396 4.53 -2.22 -17.34
N CYS A 397 5.26 -3.33 -17.41
CA CYS A 397 6.25 -3.68 -16.40
C CYS A 397 7.47 -4.33 -17.06
N ASP A 398 8.63 -4.25 -16.43
CA ASP A 398 9.87 -4.90 -16.87
C ASP A 398 9.69 -6.37 -17.30
N ASN A 399 9.02 -7.21 -16.50
CA ASN A 399 8.77 -8.62 -16.82
C ASN A 399 7.91 -8.83 -18.07
N CYS A 400 7.08 -7.84 -18.42
CA CYS A 400 6.20 -7.86 -19.59
C CYS A 400 6.84 -7.24 -20.83
N LEU A 401 7.75 -6.29 -20.64
CA LEU A 401 8.51 -5.64 -21.70
C LEU A 401 9.64 -6.53 -22.22
N VAL A 402 10.19 -7.38 -21.34
CA VAL A 402 11.17 -8.41 -21.69
C VAL A 402 10.64 -9.77 -21.19
N PRO A 403 9.68 -10.38 -21.92
CA PRO A 403 9.04 -11.61 -21.48
C PRO A 403 10.03 -12.78 -21.48
N LYS A 404 10.05 -13.51 -20.36
CA LYS A 404 10.89 -14.71 -20.17
C LYS A 404 10.25 -15.95 -20.79
N THR A 405 11.05 -16.99 -20.98
CA THR A 405 10.59 -18.26 -21.55
C THR A 405 9.60 -18.94 -20.60
N LYS A 406 8.50 -19.49 -21.16
CA LYS A 406 7.52 -20.26 -20.40
C LYS A 406 7.70 -21.76 -20.67
N VAL A 407 7.72 -22.56 -19.61
CA VAL A 407 7.83 -24.03 -19.65
C VAL A 407 6.56 -24.68 -19.15
N GLU A 408 6.21 -25.86 -19.69
CA GLU A 408 5.04 -26.62 -19.24
C GLU A 408 5.30 -27.17 -17.82
N ALA A 409 4.35 -26.95 -16.92
CA ALA A 409 4.43 -27.28 -15.50
C ALA A 409 3.12 -27.86 -14.97
N LYS A 410 2.28 -28.41 -15.85
CA LYS A 410 1.04 -29.12 -15.49
C LYS A 410 1.27 -30.18 -14.40
N GLU A 411 2.28 -31.04 -14.54
CA GLU A 411 2.55 -32.09 -13.55
C GLU A 411 3.00 -31.50 -12.20
N LEU A 412 3.82 -30.44 -12.21
CA LEU A 412 4.20 -29.73 -10.98
C LEU A 412 2.98 -29.16 -10.26
N LEU A 413 2.05 -28.58 -11.01
CA LEU A 413 0.82 -28.07 -10.42
C LEU A 413 -0.03 -29.20 -9.83
N VAL A 414 -0.13 -30.36 -10.50
CA VAL A 414 -0.84 -31.53 -9.94
C VAL A 414 -0.23 -31.92 -8.60
N ASN A 415 1.09 -32.15 -8.54
CA ASN A 415 1.79 -32.54 -7.31
C ASN A 415 1.56 -31.52 -6.18
N LEU A 416 1.67 -30.22 -6.51
CA LEU A 416 1.41 -29.16 -5.54
C LEU A 416 -0.02 -29.22 -4.98
N LEU A 417 -1.03 -29.32 -5.84
CA LEU A 417 -2.42 -29.34 -5.41
C LEU A 417 -2.77 -30.62 -4.63
N GLU A 418 -2.15 -31.75 -4.97
CA GLU A 418 -2.27 -33.01 -4.22
C GLU A 418 -1.68 -32.88 -2.82
N VAL A 419 -0.46 -32.35 -2.69
CA VAL A 419 0.17 -32.11 -1.38
C VAL A 419 -0.70 -31.19 -0.52
N VAL A 420 -1.19 -30.08 -1.07
CA VAL A 420 -2.09 -29.17 -0.33
C VAL A 420 -3.36 -29.89 0.13
N SER A 421 -3.91 -30.78 -0.71
CA SER A 421 -5.07 -31.60 -0.36
C SER A 421 -4.77 -32.61 0.75
N SER A 422 -3.65 -33.33 0.65
CA SER A 422 -3.20 -34.35 1.62
C SER A 422 -2.92 -33.74 2.99
N LEU A 423 -2.37 -32.52 3.01
CA LEU A 423 -2.14 -31.70 4.19
C LEU A 423 -3.42 -31.03 4.72
N LYS A 424 -4.59 -31.39 4.16
CA LYS A 424 -5.92 -30.93 4.58
C LYS A 424 -6.09 -29.40 4.57
N GLU A 425 -5.36 -28.70 3.69
CA GLU A 425 -5.41 -27.24 3.54
C GLU A 425 -5.05 -26.48 4.86
N LYS A 426 -4.16 -27.06 5.71
CA LYS A 426 -3.81 -26.53 7.04
C LYS A 426 -2.41 -25.92 7.16
N PHE A 427 -1.65 -25.84 6.06
CA PHE A 427 -0.25 -25.45 6.09
C PHE A 427 0.07 -24.35 5.07
N ASN A 428 1.13 -23.60 5.36
CA ASN A 428 1.58 -22.48 4.53
C ASN A 428 2.47 -22.95 3.36
N ALA A 429 2.91 -21.98 2.53
CA ALA A 429 3.74 -22.27 1.37
C ALA A 429 5.08 -22.95 1.73
N ASP A 430 5.78 -22.51 2.77
CA ASP A 430 7.06 -23.11 3.18
C ASP A 430 6.92 -24.57 3.52
N TYR A 431 5.92 -24.87 4.35
CA TYR A 431 5.67 -26.23 4.79
C TYR A 431 5.30 -27.13 3.61
N VAL A 432 4.46 -26.63 2.70
CA VAL A 432 4.10 -27.34 1.47
C VAL A 432 5.33 -27.59 0.59
N ILE A 433 6.23 -26.60 0.46
CA ILE A 433 7.50 -26.76 -0.28
C ILE A 433 8.40 -27.78 0.40
N ALA A 434 8.54 -27.75 1.73
CA ALA A 434 9.34 -28.71 2.47
C ALA A 434 8.84 -30.15 2.25
N VAL A 435 7.52 -30.37 2.33
CA VAL A 435 6.90 -31.68 2.03
C VAL A 435 7.13 -32.09 0.57
N LEU A 436 6.99 -31.19 -0.39
CA LEU A 436 7.27 -31.48 -1.81
C LEU A 436 8.73 -31.87 -2.03
N ARG A 437 9.67 -31.20 -1.37
CA ARG A 437 11.11 -31.44 -1.50
C ARG A 437 11.61 -32.62 -0.66
N GLY A 438 10.76 -33.18 0.20
CA GLY A 438 11.14 -34.27 1.11
C GLY A 438 12.06 -33.79 2.23
N GLU A 439 11.98 -32.51 2.59
CA GLU A 439 12.75 -31.92 3.69
C GLU A 439 12.03 -32.17 5.01
N THR A 440 12.76 -32.68 6.00
CA THR A 440 12.21 -32.95 7.33
C THR A 440 12.52 -31.81 8.30
N ASN A 441 11.54 -31.46 9.13
CA ASN A 441 11.71 -30.57 10.27
C ASN A 441 10.87 -31.08 11.46
N SER A 442 11.02 -30.45 12.63
CA SER A 442 10.33 -30.86 13.86
C SER A 442 8.81 -30.96 13.73
N ASP A 443 8.22 -30.08 12.92
CA ASP A 443 6.77 -30.05 12.71
C ASP A 443 6.33 -31.19 11.78
N ILE A 444 7.08 -31.48 10.72
CA ILE A 444 6.82 -32.61 9.81
C ILE A 444 6.84 -33.93 10.57
N GLU A 445 7.88 -34.17 11.37
CA GLU A 445 8.02 -35.37 12.20
C GLU A 445 6.87 -35.48 13.22
N SER A 446 6.50 -34.36 13.85
CA SER A 446 5.42 -34.34 14.84
C SER A 446 4.04 -34.66 14.25
N PHE A 447 3.83 -34.34 12.96
CA PHE A 447 2.59 -34.64 12.25
C PHE A 447 2.66 -35.96 11.45
N HIS A 448 3.81 -36.66 11.46
CA HIS A 448 4.06 -37.85 10.65
C HIS A 448 3.82 -37.63 9.15
N HIS A 449 4.12 -36.43 8.65
CA HIS A 449 3.91 -36.09 7.25
C HIS A 449 4.99 -36.64 6.32
N GLU A 450 6.10 -37.14 6.87
CA GLU A 450 7.11 -37.95 6.19
C GLU A 450 6.56 -39.31 5.70
N GLU A 451 5.45 -39.79 6.29
CA GLU A 451 4.81 -41.05 5.90
C GLU A 451 3.80 -40.89 4.75
N LEU A 452 3.50 -39.65 4.33
CA LEU A 452 2.58 -39.38 3.24
C LEU A 452 3.16 -39.83 1.91
N GLU A 453 2.35 -40.47 1.05
CA GLU A 453 2.77 -40.89 -0.30
C GLU A 453 3.30 -39.74 -1.16
N CYS A 454 2.84 -38.51 -0.90
CA CYS A 454 3.25 -37.31 -1.63
C CYS A 454 4.52 -36.63 -1.09
N PHE A 455 5.10 -37.12 0.02
CA PHE A 455 6.34 -36.58 0.59
C PHE A 455 7.52 -36.84 -0.37
N GLY A 456 8.28 -35.80 -0.70
CA GLY A 456 9.39 -35.89 -1.66
C GLY A 456 8.98 -36.02 -3.13
N SER A 457 7.67 -35.89 -3.45
CA SER A 457 7.15 -35.97 -4.83
C SER A 457 7.70 -34.91 -5.80
N GLY A 458 8.43 -33.92 -5.28
CA GLY A 458 9.01 -32.81 -6.00
C GLY A 458 10.49 -32.57 -5.72
N GLN A 459 11.22 -33.56 -5.20
CA GLN A 459 12.63 -33.45 -4.80
C GLN A 459 13.58 -33.08 -5.96
N ASP A 460 13.19 -33.38 -7.21
CA ASP A 460 14.00 -33.10 -8.41
C ASP A 460 14.01 -31.61 -8.79
N HIS A 461 13.25 -30.78 -8.09
CA HIS A 461 13.12 -29.35 -8.35
C HIS A 461 13.55 -28.50 -7.15
N GLU A 462 14.24 -27.38 -7.44
CA GLU A 462 14.62 -26.42 -6.42
C GLU A 462 13.39 -25.70 -5.81
N GLU A 463 13.53 -25.21 -4.58
CA GLU A 463 12.51 -24.41 -3.89
C GLU A 463 12.03 -23.18 -4.70
N SER A 464 12.93 -22.58 -5.48
CA SER A 464 12.62 -21.45 -6.37
C SER A 464 11.57 -21.79 -7.44
N THR A 465 11.59 -23.04 -7.92
CA THR A 465 10.63 -23.56 -8.89
C THR A 465 9.27 -23.73 -8.22
N TRP A 466 9.22 -24.39 -7.06
CA TRP A 466 7.98 -24.60 -6.31
C TRP A 466 7.33 -23.28 -5.87
N THR A 467 8.14 -22.33 -5.43
CA THR A 467 7.71 -20.97 -5.13
C THR A 467 7.05 -20.32 -6.36
N THR A 468 7.63 -20.49 -7.54
CA THR A 468 7.06 -19.98 -8.80
C THR A 468 5.74 -20.67 -9.16
N VAL A 469 5.64 -21.99 -9.01
CA VAL A 469 4.41 -22.76 -9.24
C VAL A 469 3.29 -22.31 -8.29
N ILE A 470 3.57 -22.18 -6.99
CA ILE A 470 2.61 -21.71 -5.98
C ILE A 470 2.10 -20.30 -6.34
N ARG A 471 3.01 -19.38 -6.66
CA ARG A 471 2.65 -18.00 -7.02
C ARG A 471 1.76 -17.94 -8.26
N GLN A 472 2.11 -18.68 -9.31
CA GLN A 472 1.28 -18.74 -10.52
C GLN A 472 -0.06 -19.45 -10.29
N ALA A 473 -0.12 -20.45 -9.41
CA ALA A 473 -1.35 -21.12 -9.02
C ALA A 473 -2.30 -20.20 -8.22
N LEU A 474 -1.75 -19.31 -7.37
CA LEU A 474 -2.51 -18.27 -6.68
C LEU A 474 -3.10 -17.24 -7.67
N ILE A 475 -2.29 -16.78 -8.64
CA ILE A 475 -2.73 -15.81 -9.66
C ILE A 475 -3.75 -16.42 -10.63
N ALA A 476 -3.54 -17.68 -11.05
CA ALA A 476 -4.47 -18.41 -11.88
C ALA A 476 -5.78 -18.77 -11.14
N GLY A 477 -5.80 -18.63 -9.82
CA GLY A 477 -6.95 -18.89 -8.96
C GLY A 477 -7.18 -20.37 -8.68
N TYR A 478 -6.16 -21.24 -8.79
CA TYR A 478 -6.22 -22.64 -8.36
C TYR A 478 -6.02 -22.79 -6.85
N LEU A 479 -5.18 -21.92 -6.28
CA LEU A 479 -4.98 -21.76 -4.85
C LEU A 479 -5.50 -20.41 -4.38
N LYS A 480 -5.79 -20.33 -3.08
CA LYS A 480 -6.01 -19.07 -2.36
C LYS A 480 -5.33 -19.15 -1.00
N LYS A 481 -4.92 -17.99 -0.47
CA LYS A 481 -4.51 -17.88 0.93
C LYS A 481 -5.75 -17.71 1.81
N ASP A 482 -5.79 -18.37 2.96
CA ASP A 482 -6.84 -18.14 3.94
C ASP A 482 -6.74 -16.73 4.55
N VAL A 483 -7.89 -16.07 4.72
CA VAL A 483 -8.00 -14.69 5.21
C VAL A 483 -8.00 -14.65 6.74
N GLU A 484 -8.55 -15.65 7.41
CA GLU A 484 -8.61 -15.72 8.87
C GLU A 484 -7.32 -16.30 9.45
N ASN A 485 -6.84 -17.41 8.89
CA ASN A 485 -5.65 -18.13 9.31
C ASN A 485 -4.53 -17.87 8.29
N TYR A 486 -3.82 -16.76 8.51
CA TYR A 486 -2.92 -16.19 7.52
C TYR A 486 -1.87 -17.19 6.99
N GLY A 487 -1.67 -17.16 5.67
CA GLY A 487 -0.60 -17.90 4.99
C GLY A 487 -0.95 -19.34 4.63
N LEU A 488 -2.05 -19.92 5.15
CA LEU A 488 -2.47 -21.27 4.81
C LEU A 488 -2.94 -21.35 3.35
N LEU A 489 -2.44 -22.35 2.63
CA LEU A 489 -2.83 -22.59 1.24
C LEU A 489 -4.10 -23.44 1.20
N LYS A 490 -5.12 -22.92 0.49
CA LYS A 490 -6.40 -23.59 0.27
C LYS A 490 -6.67 -23.80 -1.20
N LEU A 491 -7.31 -24.93 -1.52
CA LEU A 491 -7.76 -25.23 -2.88
C LEU A 491 -9.02 -24.43 -3.19
N THR A 492 -9.05 -23.79 -4.36
CA THR A 492 -10.29 -23.19 -4.87
C THR A 492 -11.14 -24.25 -5.59
N PRO A 493 -12.41 -23.95 -5.92
CA PRO A 493 -13.20 -24.80 -6.80
C PRO A 493 -12.51 -25.08 -8.14
N ALA A 494 -11.77 -24.11 -8.68
CA ALA A 494 -10.99 -24.28 -9.90
C ALA A 494 -9.80 -25.24 -9.71
N GLY A 495 -9.07 -25.14 -8.57
CA GLY A 495 -7.99 -26.08 -8.24
C GLY A 495 -8.48 -27.52 -8.10
N LYS A 496 -9.62 -27.73 -7.41
CA LYS A 496 -10.26 -29.05 -7.30
C LYS A 496 -10.72 -29.60 -8.66
N LYS A 497 -11.16 -28.73 -9.57
CA LYS A 497 -11.51 -29.11 -10.94
C LYS A 497 -10.27 -29.46 -11.77
N PHE A 498 -9.18 -28.72 -11.60
CA PHE A 498 -7.91 -28.98 -12.28
C PHE A 498 -7.34 -30.35 -11.89
N LEU A 499 -7.34 -30.70 -10.59
CA LEU A 499 -6.91 -32.02 -10.12
C LEU A 499 -7.67 -33.18 -10.82
N LYS A 500 -8.97 -33.02 -11.06
CA LYS A 500 -9.78 -34.04 -11.73
C LYS A 500 -9.53 -34.12 -13.24
N LYS A 501 -9.15 -33.00 -13.86
CA LYS A 501 -8.91 -32.90 -15.30
C LYS A 501 -7.79 -31.90 -15.57
N PRO A 502 -6.51 -32.32 -15.43
CA PRO A 502 -5.38 -31.42 -15.62
C PRO A 502 -5.35 -30.87 -17.05
N THR A 503 -5.14 -29.56 -17.17
CA THR A 503 -4.96 -28.86 -18.45
C THR A 503 -3.56 -28.25 -18.51
N SER A 504 -3.11 -27.80 -19.69
CA SER A 504 -1.82 -27.11 -19.80
C SER A 504 -1.73 -25.96 -18.80
N PHE A 505 -0.60 -25.89 -18.12
CA PHE A 505 -0.25 -24.86 -17.15
C PHE A 505 1.22 -24.55 -17.33
N LYS A 506 1.53 -23.36 -17.81
CA LYS A 506 2.89 -22.95 -18.11
C LYS A 506 3.38 -21.96 -17.08
N ILE A 507 4.56 -22.22 -16.52
CA ILE A 507 5.25 -21.28 -15.63
C ILE A 507 6.42 -20.61 -16.32
N THR A 508 6.88 -19.51 -15.76
CA THR A 508 8.09 -18.86 -16.22
C THR A 508 9.29 -19.69 -15.78
N ASP A 509 10.25 -19.91 -16.68
CA ASP A 509 11.46 -20.68 -16.40
C ASP A 509 12.33 -19.99 -15.33
N SER A 510 12.51 -20.67 -14.19
CA SER A 510 13.33 -20.20 -13.07
C SER A 510 14.84 -20.31 -13.34
N ASP A 511 15.29 -21.22 -14.19
CA ASP A 511 16.72 -21.44 -14.47
C ASP A 511 17.31 -20.33 -15.36
N GLU A 512 16.48 -19.73 -16.22
CA GLU A 512 16.83 -18.53 -16.98
C GLU A 512 17.11 -17.35 -16.03
N MET A 513 16.40 -17.25 -14.89
CA MET A 513 16.61 -16.19 -13.89
C MET A 513 17.99 -16.25 -13.26
N ARG A 514 18.49 -17.45 -12.97
CA ARG A 514 19.81 -17.66 -12.39
C ARG A 514 20.91 -17.33 -13.40
N ARG A 515 20.78 -17.75 -14.66
CA ARG A 515 21.76 -17.45 -15.72
C ARG A 515 21.87 -15.95 -15.99
N LEU A 516 20.74 -15.23 -16.02
CA LEU A 516 20.74 -13.77 -16.20
C LEU A 516 21.34 -13.03 -14.99
N ARG A 517 21.02 -13.44 -13.74
CA ARG A 517 21.66 -12.87 -12.53
C ARG A 517 23.16 -13.13 -12.50
N ILE A 518 23.60 -14.36 -12.82
CA ILE A 518 25.02 -14.72 -12.89
C ILE A 518 25.71 -13.93 -14.00
N SER A 519 25.10 -13.79 -15.18
CA SER A 519 25.67 -13.00 -16.28
C SER A 519 25.90 -11.54 -15.88
N GLN A 520 24.93 -10.91 -15.21
CA GLN A 520 25.06 -9.52 -14.73
C GLN A 520 26.10 -9.38 -13.61
N LEU A 521 26.20 -10.36 -12.71
CA LEU A 521 27.23 -10.41 -11.66
C LEU A 521 28.63 -10.63 -12.26
N VAL A 522 28.75 -11.50 -13.27
CA VAL A 522 30.00 -11.77 -13.99
C VAL A 522 30.43 -10.56 -14.83
N GLU A 523 29.50 -9.88 -15.51
CA GLU A 523 29.80 -8.62 -16.21
C GLU A 523 30.27 -7.52 -15.24
N GLY A 524 29.65 -7.42 -14.06
CA GLY A 524 30.10 -6.52 -12.98
C GLY A 524 31.48 -6.87 -12.43
N LEU A 525 31.78 -8.17 -12.26
CA LEU A 525 33.10 -8.67 -11.83
C LEU A 525 34.18 -8.44 -12.90
N VAL A 526 33.87 -8.66 -14.17
CA VAL A 526 34.77 -8.38 -15.30
C VAL A 526 35.02 -6.87 -15.44
N ALA A 527 34.00 -6.03 -15.20
CA ALA A 527 34.17 -4.58 -15.14
C ALA A 527 35.10 -4.15 -13.98
N LEU A 528 34.98 -4.76 -12.80
CA LEU A 528 35.87 -4.53 -11.65
C LEU A 528 37.30 -5.01 -11.89
N GLU A 529 37.50 -6.16 -12.53
CA GLU A 529 38.83 -6.66 -12.92
C GLU A 529 39.49 -5.81 -14.01
N SER A 530 38.71 -5.29 -14.97
CA SER A 530 39.18 -4.36 -16.00
C SER A 530 39.59 -2.99 -15.43
N GLN A 531 38.97 -2.57 -14.32
CA GLN A 531 39.40 -1.39 -13.57
C GLN A 531 40.68 -1.67 -12.76
N ARG A 532 40.83 -2.84 -12.13
CA ARG A 532 42.08 -3.22 -11.42
C ARG A 532 43.29 -3.31 -12.34
N THR A 533 43.14 -3.82 -13.55
CA THR A 533 44.24 -3.90 -14.53
C THR A 533 44.66 -2.54 -15.09
N ARG A 534 43.76 -1.53 -15.10
CA ARG A 534 44.12 -0.14 -15.44
C ARG A 534 44.89 0.59 -14.35
N PHE A 535 44.76 0.18 -13.09
CA PHE A 535 45.51 0.75 -11.97
C PHE A 535 46.88 0.08 -11.74
N SER A 536 47.09 -1.15 -12.22
CA SER A 536 48.40 -1.82 -12.18
C SER A 536 49.32 -1.47 -13.35
N SER A 537 48.83 -0.76 -14.36
CA SER A 537 49.63 -0.28 -15.51
C SER A 537 50.10 1.18 -15.36
N LEU A 538 49.93 1.77 -14.17
CA LEU A 538 50.32 3.14 -13.82
C LEU A 538 51.25 3.20 -12.59
N SER A 539 51.89 2.08 -12.23
CA SER A 539 52.98 2.02 -11.24
C SER A 539 54.33 1.80 -11.91
#